data_AF-A0A962SMU4-F1
#
_entry.id   AF-A0A962SMU4-F1
#
_cell.length_a   1.000
_cell.length_b   1.000
_cell.length_c   1.000
_cell.angle_alpha   90.00
_cell.angle_beta   90.00
_cell.angle_gamma   90.00
#
_symmetry.space_group_name_H-M   'P 1'
#
loop_
_entity.id
_entity.type
_entity.pdbx_description
1 polymer ?
#
loop_
_entity_poly.entity_id
_entity_poly.type
_entity_poly.pdbx_seq_one_letter_code
_entity_poly.pdbx_strand_id
1 'polypeptide(L)'
;MTDRDHKGLAAHAEILGSDNRTRDDGATVARPGPRLCATLCLTGSLILATGPVSAVPISWVGGAGDWFDGSNWSIGVPPGNADDTRIDNGGNATADSGSGFYPGGGTLAETNNLDVGVRSNPVLAPPYGTGTLTLNAVGLSVGGDLNVGVTNAPSAIGFSSSNGSLTTGSGINNPGDVDVAGNAAFGDFIDGVASGTATGTGSIAGSLTGMAAGGLIVGRTEGDGDADGMLTVSGDVADFTSLQIGVTGLSSTGNAMGGMNVGGTLSRTPGGGFISVGTVAGTGQSSGTLSVTNGINGFLSLGVGNGSADPNATGSTTGMLDVLAGGVHSGTLNGVSFEVGNTNAHGTTTGTATVTGGITGFGQIEIGNVRGNNSIGNATGSATVNGQLTGLGTGALRVGRTEGDGDADGMLTVSGDVADFTSLQIGVTGLGSTGNAMGGMNVGGTL
;
A
#
# COMPACT_ATOMS: atom_id res chain seq x y z
N MET A 1 -51.46 8.79 -38.72
CA MET A 1 -52.61 9.70 -38.97
C MET A 1 -52.74 10.55 -37.72
N THR A 2 -52.49 11.85 -37.89
CA THR A 2 -52.69 12.99 -36.97
C THR A 2 -52.06 12.89 -35.57
N ASP A 3 -50.93 13.55 -35.29
CA ASP A 3 -50.70 15.02 -35.26
C ASP A 3 -51.45 15.71 -34.11
N ARG A 4 -50.69 16.17 -33.10
CA ARG A 4 -50.89 17.51 -32.56
C ARG A 4 -49.65 18.05 -31.81
N ASP A 5 -49.00 18.97 -32.51
CA ASP A 5 -48.16 20.07 -32.05
C ASP A 5 -48.69 20.85 -30.82
N HIS A 6 -47.74 21.33 -30.00
CA HIS A 6 -47.60 22.72 -29.49
C HIS A 6 -46.20 22.79 -28.84
N LYS A 7 -45.13 23.34 -29.42
CA LYS A 7 -44.79 24.74 -29.82
C LYS A 7 -45.00 25.79 -28.72
N GLY A 8 -43.89 26.43 -28.34
CA GLY A 8 -43.84 27.77 -27.71
C GLY A 8 -42.56 28.00 -26.90
N LEU A 9 -41.42 28.37 -27.52
CA LEU A 9 -40.87 29.76 -27.62
C LEU A 9 -40.16 30.20 -26.32
N ALA A 10 -38.81 30.28 -26.29
CA ALA A 10 -37.95 31.44 -26.63
C ALA A 10 -38.06 32.58 -25.59
N ALA A 11 -37.05 33.35 -25.19
CA ALA A 11 -35.62 33.52 -25.46
C ALA A 11 -35.13 34.56 -24.41
N HIS A 12 -33.89 35.04 -24.55
CA HIS A 12 -33.35 36.34 -24.07
C HIS A 12 -32.54 36.40 -22.75
N ALA A 13 -31.23 36.22 -22.93
CA ALA A 13 -30.11 37.10 -22.56
C ALA A 13 -30.32 38.27 -21.57
N GLU A 14 -29.37 38.44 -20.64
CA GLU A 14 -28.69 39.73 -20.48
C GLU A 14 -27.25 39.56 -19.92
N ILE A 15 -26.31 40.14 -20.66
CA ILE A 15 -24.88 40.34 -20.37
C ILE A 15 -24.69 41.87 -20.36
N LEU A 16 -23.87 42.36 -19.41
CA LEU A 16 -23.28 43.71 -19.24
C LEU A 16 -23.98 44.74 -18.33
N GLY A 17 -23.15 45.40 -17.51
CA GLY A 17 -23.42 46.70 -16.87
C GLY A 17 -22.98 46.77 -15.42
N SER A 18 -21.67 46.85 -15.13
CA SER A 18 -20.99 48.08 -14.70
C SER A 18 -21.58 48.77 -13.46
N ASP A 19 -20.85 48.74 -12.35
CA ASP A 19 -20.87 49.89 -11.44
C ASP A 19 -19.45 50.23 -10.95
N ASN A 20 -19.05 51.42 -11.35
CA ASN A 20 -17.75 52.05 -11.18
C ASN A 20 -17.96 53.23 -10.22
N ARG A 21 -17.52 53.10 -8.95
CA ARG A 21 -17.36 54.25 -8.05
C ARG A 21 -16.13 54.11 -7.16
N THR A 22 -15.05 54.68 -7.67
CA THR A 22 -14.19 55.67 -7.00
C THR A 22 -14.26 55.77 -5.46
N ARG A 23 -13.15 55.42 -4.81
CA ARG A 23 -12.59 56.22 -3.71
C ARG A 23 -11.07 55.99 -3.62
N ASP A 24 -10.34 56.91 -4.25
CA ASP A 24 -9.04 57.35 -3.77
C ASP A 24 -9.21 58.05 -2.41
N ASP A 25 -8.28 57.80 -1.49
CA ASP A 25 -7.52 58.81 -0.74
C ASP A 25 -6.79 58.14 0.43
N GLY A 26 -5.44 58.22 0.45
CA GLY A 26 -4.70 58.06 1.70
C GLY A 26 -3.34 57.37 1.62
N ALA A 27 -2.38 58.01 0.95
CA ALA A 27 -0.97 57.62 0.95
C ALA A 27 -0.33 57.56 2.35
N THR A 28 0.56 56.60 2.58
CA THR A 28 1.80 56.86 3.31
C THR A 28 2.96 56.09 2.72
N VAL A 29 3.91 56.87 2.24
CA VAL A 29 5.14 56.52 1.54
C VAL A 29 6.16 55.95 2.55
N ALA A 30 6.66 54.74 2.30
CA ALA A 30 7.93 54.27 2.85
C ALA A 30 8.88 53.91 1.70
N ARG A 31 10.03 54.59 1.71
CA ARG A 31 11.05 54.65 0.65
C ARG A 31 11.78 53.31 0.45
N PRO A 32 12.11 52.91 -0.79
CA PRO A 32 13.10 51.87 -1.04
C PRO A 32 14.52 52.49 -1.05
N GLY A 33 15.39 52.01 -0.17
CA GLY A 33 16.81 52.32 -0.20
C GLY A 33 17.56 51.46 -1.23
N PRO A 34 18.50 52.02 -2.02
CA PRO A 34 19.28 51.25 -2.97
C PRO A 34 20.57 50.74 -2.31
N ARG A 35 20.79 49.42 -2.36
CA ARG A 35 22.12 48.79 -2.23
C ARG A 35 22.18 47.68 -3.29
N LEU A 36 22.80 47.99 -4.43
CA LEU A 36 24.17 47.56 -4.81
C LEU A 36 24.24 46.02 -4.92
N CYS A 37 24.08 45.47 -6.13
CA CYS A 37 25.19 45.13 -7.05
C CYS A 37 26.32 44.37 -6.35
N ALA A 38 26.33 43.04 -6.47
CA ALA A 38 27.49 42.21 -6.81
C ALA A 38 27.32 40.74 -6.37
N THR A 39 26.51 39.94 -7.08
CA THR A 39 26.63 38.46 -7.02
C THR A 39 26.12 37.82 -8.32
N LEU A 40 26.68 38.25 -9.45
CA LEU A 40 26.38 37.65 -10.75
C LEU A 40 27.69 37.53 -11.52
N CYS A 41 28.49 36.51 -11.20
CA CYS A 41 29.62 35.99 -12.00
C CYS A 41 30.43 34.97 -11.16
N LEU A 42 29.90 33.75 -10.92
CA LEU A 42 30.68 32.50 -10.79
C LEU A 42 29.76 31.26 -10.56
N THR A 43 28.78 31.04 -11.42
CA THR A 43 28.09 29.73 -11.54
C THR A 43 28.17 29.26 -12.99
N GLY A 44 29.40 29.25 -13.51
CA GLY A 44 29.78 28.62 -14.76
C GLY A 44 30.69 27.45 -14.42
N SER A 45 30.14 26.40 -13.82
CA SER A 45 30.88 25.18 -13.53
C SER A 45 29.99 24.00 -13.87
N LEU A 46 30.30 23.40 -15.02
CA LEU A 46 30.10 21.99 -15.28
C LEU A 46 28.65 21.50 -15.36
N ILE A 47 27.89 21.99 -16.35
CA ILE A 47 26.86 21.15 -16.98
C ILE A 47 27.63 20.12 -17.83
N LEU A 48 28.17 19.08 -17.19
CA LEU A 48 28.46 17.85 -17.89
C LEU A 48 27.11 17.38 -18.43
N ALA A 49 26.97 17.38 -19.75
CA ALA A 49 25.88 16.70 -20.43
C ALA A 49 26.02 15.20 -20.13
N THR A 50 25.51 14.77 -18.97
CA THR A 50 25.20 13.37 -18.73
C THR A 50 24.03 13.06 -19.64
N GLY A 51 24.32 12.61 -20.86
CA GLY A 51 23.31 11.92 -21.66
C GLY A 51 22.72 10.78 -20.82
N PRO A 52 21.47 10.38 -21.08
CA PRO A 52 20.86 9.26 -20.37
C PRO A 52 21.78 8.05 -20.50
N VAL A 53 22.36 7.62 -19.39
CA VAL A 53 23.10 6.35 -19.34
C VAL A 53 22.03 5.27 -19.46
N SER A 54 21.98 4.63 -20.62
CA SER A 54 21.13 3.45 -20.79
C SER A 54 21.71 2.35 -19.94
N ALA A 55 20.89 1.77 -19.04
CA ALA A 55 21.30 0.62 -18.28
C ALA A 55 21.67 -0.54 -19.22
N VAL A 56 22.69 -1.32 -18.83
CA VAL A 56 23.20 -2.43 -19.64
C VAL A 56 22.43 -3.70 -19.27
N PRO A 57 21.73 -4.35 -20.21
CA PRO A 57 21.05 -5.60 -19.90
C PRO A 57 22.06 -6.71 -19.62
N ILE A 58 21.97 -7.31 -18.43
CA ILE A 58 22.77 -8.47 -18.03
C ILE A 58 21.83 -9.60 -17.65
N SER A 59 22.13 -10.82 -18.11
CA SER A 59 21.26 -11.97 -17.85
C SER A 59 22.01 -13.14 -17.24
N TRP A 60 21.32 -13.86 -16.36
CA TRP A 60 21.75 -15.14 -15.79
C TRP A 60 20.89 -16.27 -16.34
N VAL A 61 21.45 -16.99 -17.31
CA VAL A 61 20.76 -18.11 -17.96
C VAL A 61 20.86 -19.37 -17.09
N GLY A 62 19.73 -20.01 -16.82
CA GLY A 62 19.64 -21.18 -15.94
C GLY A 62 19.38 -20.87 -14.46
N GLY A 63 19.72 -19.64 -14.02
CA GLY A 63 19.17 -18.99 -12.84
C GLY A 63 19.39 -19.67 -11.48
N ALA A 64 20.47 -20.44 -11.28
CA ALA A 64 20.79 -21.02 -9.98
C ALA A 64 22.27 -20.84 -9.64
N GLY A 65 22.58 -20.39 -8.41
CA GLY A 65 23.96 -20.22 -7.93
C GLY A 65 24.18 -18.95 -7.10
N ASP A 66 25.44 -18.51 -7.01
CA ASP A 66 25.85 -17.33 -6.24
C ASP A 66 25.89 -16.05 -7.10
N TRP A 67 25.33 -14.96 -6.59
CA TRP A 67 25.26 -13.63 -7.23
C TRP A 67 26.66 -13.09 -7.56
N PHE A 68 27.65 -13.35 -6.71
CA PHE A 68 29.00 -12.83 -6.88
C PHE A 68 29.88 -13.71 -7.78
N ASP A 69 29.40 -14.88 -8.20
CA ASP A 69 30.08 -15.68 -9.21
C ASP A 69 29.87 -15.07 -10.59
N GLY A 70 30.91 -14.39 -11.10
CA GLY A 70 30.91 -13.78 -12.43
C GLY A 70 30.54 -14.74 -13.57
N SER A 71 30.79 -16.04 -13.41
CA SER A 71 30.48 -17.04 -14.45
C SER A 71 28.99 -17.30 -14.66
N ASN A 72 28.15 -16.89 -13.70
CA ASN A 72 26.69 -16.95 -13.81
C ASN A 72 26.11 -15.89 -14.76
N TRP A 73 26.87 -14.81 -15.01
CA TRP A 73 26.39 -13.64 -15.74
C TRP A 73 26.86 -13.63 -17.19
N SER A 74 26.00 -13.14 -18.09
CA SER A 74 26.27 -13.11 -19.54
C SER A 74 27.54 -12.36 -19.94
N ILE A 75 28.01 -11.43 -19.11
CA ILE A 75 29.23 -10.64 -19.34
C ILE A 75 30.44 -11.14 -18.54
N GLY A 76 30.31 -12.23 -17.78
CA GLY A 76 31.41 -12.85 -17.02
C GLY A 76 31.80 -12.13 -15.73
N VAL A 77 31.01 -11.13 -15.29
CA VAL A 77 31.21 -10.39 -14.03
C VAL A 77 29.86 -10.13 -13.35
N PRO A 78 29.81 -10.00 -12.00
CA PRO A 78 28.59 -9.62 -11.30
C PRO A 78 28.05 -8.25 -11.72
N PRO A 79 26.72 -8.05 -11.72
CA PRO A 79 26.09 -6.77 -11.98
C PRO A 79 26.49 -5.71 -10.96
N GLY A 80 26.49 -4.46 -11.41
CA GLY A 80 26.56 -3.26 -10.58
C GLY A 80 25.35 -2.35 -10.79
N ASN A 81 25.36 -1.21 -10.10
CA ASN A 81 24.24 -0.26 -10.05
C ASN A 81 23.75 0.34 -11.39
N ALA A 82 24.48 0.17 -12.48
CA ALA A 82 24.11 0.65 -13.81
C ALA A 82 23.50 -0.44 -14.72
N ASP A 83 23.37 -1.67 -14.22
CA ASP A 83 22.97 -2.82 -15.01
C ASP A 83 21.50 -3.17 -14.82
N ASP A 84 20.83 -3.57 -15.90
CA ASP A 84 19.47 -4.14 -15.83
C ASP A 84 19.60 -5.65 -15.73
N THR A 85 19.45 -6.16 -14.51
CA THR A 85 19.71 -7.55 -14.18
C THR A 85 18.47 -8.40 -14.38
N ARG A 86 18.61 -9.49 -15.14
CA ARG A 86 17.55 -10.49 -15.35
C ARG A 86 18.02 -11.90 -15.05
N ILE A 87 17.31 -12.58 -14.18
CA ILE A 87 17.48 -14.00 -13.87
C ILE A 87 16.28 -14.77 -14.46
N ASP A 88 16.57 -15.87 -15.15
CA ASP A 88 15.57 -16.67 -15.84
C ASP A 88 14.41 -17.14 -14.95
N ASN A 89 13.29 -17.49 -15.59
CA ASN A 89 12.11 -18.00 -14.90
C ASN A 89 12.33 -19.34 -14.20
N GLY A 90 11.86 -19.45 -12.98
CA GLY A 90 12.22 -20.52 -12.05
C GLY A 90 13.57 -20.30 -11.36
N GLY A 91 14.20 -19.14 -11.58
CA GLY A 91 15.50 -18.81 -11.00
C GLY A 91 15.48 -18.75 -9.48
N ASN A 92 16.52 -19.33 -8.88
CA ASN A 92 16.85 -19.28 -7.46
C ASN A 92 18.27 -18.69 -7.32
N ALA A 93 18.36 -17.37 -7.23
CA ALA A 93 19.62 -16.68 -7.01
C ALA A 93 19.91 -16.57 -5.51
N THR A 94 21.16 -16.84 -5.12
CA THR A 94 21.62 -16.66 -3.76
C THR A 94 22.78 -15.67 -3.74
N ALA A 95 22.89 -14.80 -2.73
CA ALA A 95 24.13 -14.10 -2.43
C ALA A 95 24.50 -14.40 -0.98
N ASP A 96 25.69 -14.96 -0.74
CA ASP A 96 26.10 -15.36 0.60
C ASP A 96 27.44 -14.75 0.98
N SER A 97 27.50 -14.08 2.13
CA SER A 97 28.76 -13.54 2.65
C SER A 97 29.81 -14.62 2.98
N GLY A 98 29.41 -15.88 3.11
CA GLY A 98 30.27 -17.04 3.26
C GLY A 98 30.75 -17.65 1.94
N SER A 99 30.30 -17.15 0.78
CA SER A 99 30.70 -17.68 -0.51
C SER A 99 32.15 -17.34 -0.83
N GLY A 100 32.82 -18.21 -1.59
CA GLY A 100 34.20 -17.95 -2.05
C GLY A 100 34.29 -16.80 -3.08
N PHE A 101 33.16 -16.33 -3.57
CA PHE A 101 33.04 -15.22 -4.52
C PHE A 101 32.71 -13.89 -3.83
N TYR A 102 32.36 -13.91 -2.53
CA TYR A 102 31.97 -12.72 -1.81
C TYR A 102 33.13 -11.70 -1.74
N PRO A 103 32.94 -10.47 -2.24
CA PRO A 103 34.01 -9.46 -2.32
C PRO A 103 34.43 -8.89 -0.96
N GLY A 104 33.67 -9.14 0.12
CA GLY A 104 34.01 -8.74 1.48
C GLY A 104 32.91 -7.95 2.18
N GLY A 105 33.07 -7.76 3.49
CA GLY A 105 32.03 -7.21 4.36
C GLY A 105 31.54 -5.81 3.95
N GLY A 106 30.25 -5.57 4.10
CA GLY A 106 29.58 -4.33 3.68
C GLY A 106 29.19 -4.28 2.21
N THR A 107 29.61 -5.26 1.39
CA THR A 107 29.24 -5.28 -0.03
C THR A 107 27.76 -5.63 -0.20
N LEU A 108 27.08 -4.85 -1.06
CA LEU A 108 25.70 -5.05 -1.46
C LEU A 108 25.62 -5.84 -2.77
N ALA A 109 24.50 -6.50 -3.01
CA ALA A 109 24.05 -6.82 -4.36
C ALA A 109 23.44 -5.54 -4.95
N GLU A 110 24.08 -4.98 -5.98
CA GLU A 110 23.65 -3.71 -6.59
C GLU A 110 23.21 -3.94 -8.04
N THR A 111 22.15 -3.24 -8.46
CA THR A 111 21.66 -3.27 -9.83
C THR A 111 20.76 -2.05 -10.09
N ASN A 112 20.53 -1.70 -11.35
CA ASN A 112 19.52 -0.71 -11.71
C ASN A 112 18.12 -1.33 -11.59
N ASN A 113 17.73 -2.22 -12.50
CA ASN A 113 16.53 -3.04 -12.36
C ASN A 113 16.89 -4.48 -11.98
N LEU A 114 16.00 -5.17 -11.29
CA LEU A 114 16.15 -6.58 -10.94
C LEU A 114 14.90 -7.38 -11.25
N ASP A 115 14.98 -8.23 -12.26
CA ASP A 115 13.94 -9.21 -12.58
C ASP A 115 14.42 -10.62 -12.23
N VAL A 116 13.84 -11.23 -11.20
CA VAL A 116 14.08 -12.63 -10.83
C VAL A 116 12.86 -13.46 -11.18
N GLY A 117 12.97 -14.24 -12.25
CA GLY A 117 11.91 -15.13 -12.68
C GLY A 117 10.63 -14.42 -13.11
N VAL A 118 10.81 -13.34 -13.87
CA VAL A 118 9.73 -12.55 -14.45
C VAL A 118 9.30 -13.11 -15.80
N ARG A 119 7.98 -13.19 -15.99
CA ARG A 119 7.36 -13.54 -17.27
C ARG A 119 6.60 -12.36 -17.86
N SER A 120 7.10 -11.84 -18.99
CA SER A 120 6.48 -10.76 -19.74
C SER A 120 5.80 -11.20 -21.05
N ASN A 121 5.84 -12.50 -21.38
CA ASN A 121 5.28 -13.03 -22.63
C ASN A 121 4.55 -14.37 -22.37
N PRO A 122 3.22 -14.44 -22.61
CA PRO A 122 2.40 -15.62 -22.33
C PRO A 122 2.64 -16.80 -23.29
N VAL A 123 3.36 -16.60 -24.40
CA VAL A 123 3.52 -17.62 -25.46
C VAL A 123 4.59 -18.68 -25.10
N LEU A 124 5.49 -18.38 -24.16
CA LEU A 124 6.58 -19.29 -23.78
C LEU A 124 6.24 -20.07 -22.50
N ALA A 125 6.45 -21.39 -22.53
CA ALA A 125 6.25 -22.24 -21.36
C ALA A 125 7.47 -22.21 -20.40
N PRO A 126 7.25 -22.28 -19.07
CA PRO A 126 5.97 -22.14 -18.39
C PRO A 126 5.43 -20.71 -18.43
N PRO A 127 4.10 -20.52 -18.49
CA PRO A 127 3.48 -19.22 -18.72
C PRO A 127 3.30 -18.38 -17.43
N TYR A 128 3.99 -18.77 -16.37
CA TYR A 128 3.89 -18.20 -15.02
C TYR A 128 5.26 -17.75 -14.52
N GLY A 129 5.28 -16.63 -13.79
CA GLY A 129 6.44 -16.08 -13.11
C GLY A 129 6.73 -16.86 -11.83
N THR A 130 7.94 -17.40 -11.72
CA THR A 130 8.44 -17.99 -10.47
C THR A 130 9.86 -17.58 -10.22
N GLY A 131 10.16 -17.05 -9.03
CA GLY A 131 11.50 -16.58 -8.69
C GLY A 131 11.76 -16.61 -7.20
N THR A 132 13.02 -16.84 -6.84
CA THR A 132 13.51 -16.74 -5.46
C THR A 132 14.84 -16.02 -5.43
N LEU A 133 14.97 -15.05 -4.52
CA LEU A 133 16.20 -14.36 -4.21
C LEU A 133 16.51 -14.51 -2.72
N THR A 134 17.65 -15.10 -2.39
CA THR A 134 18.11 -15.28 -1.00
C THR A 134 19.43 -14.54 -0.78
N LEU A 135 19.47 -13.62 0.18
CA LEU A 135 20.65 -12.82 0.50
C LEU A 135 21.09 -13.07 1.94
N ASN A 136 22.11 -13.89 2.15
CA ASN A 136 22.60 -14.27 3.49
C ASN A 136 23.70 -13.32 3.95
N ALA A 137 23.34 -12.38 4.84
CA ALA A 137 24.23 -11.33 5.35
C ALA A 137 24.80 -10.42 4.25
N VAL A 138 23.96 -10.16 3.25
CA VAL A 138 24.22 -9.27 2.11
C VAL A 138 22.99 -8.37 1.97
N GLY A 139 23.20 -7.06 1.79
CA GLY A 139 22.11 -6.12 1.52
C GLY A 139 21.83 -6.03 0.02
N LEU A 140 20.68 -5.46 -0.34
CA LEU A 140 20.24 -5.25 -1.72
C LEU A 140 20.01 -3.77 -1.97
N SER A 141 20.54 -3.26 -3.08
CA SER A 141 20.24 -1.91 -3.56
C SER A 141 19.83 -1.95 -5.03
N VAL A 142 18.60 -1.54 -5.31
CA VAL A 142 18.00 -1.53 -6.65
C VAL A 142 17.66 -0.09 -7.04
N GLY A 143 18.32 0.42 -8.08
CA GLY A 143 18.13 1.79 -8.59
C GLY A 143 16.82 2.05 -9.33
N GLY A 144 16.05 1.01 -9.63
CA GLY A 144 14.78 1.01 -10.34
C GLY A 144 13.82 -0.01 -9.72
N ASP A 145 13.21 -0.86 -10.55
CA ASP A 145 12.21 -1.83 -10.11
C ASP A 145 12.85 -3.15 -9.64
N LEU A 146 12.30 -3.72 -8.56
CA LEU A 146 12.59 -5.05 -8.06
C LEU A 146 11.38 -5.96 -8.27
N ASN A 147 11.52 -6.95 -9.15
CA ASN A 147 10.47 -7.91 -9.47
C ASN A 147 10.94 -9.34 -9.19
N VAL A 148 10.24 -10.06 -8.31
CA VAL A 148 10.52 -11.47 -8.03
C VAL A 148 9.27 -12.30 -8.28
N GLY A 149 9.35 -13.24 -9.21
CA GLY A 149 8.24 -14.14 -9.54
C GLY A 149 7.00 -13.43 -10.09
N VAL A 150 7.19 -12.38 -10.89
CA VAL A 150 6.11 -11.57 -11.46
C VAL A 150 5.65 -12.13 -12.81
N THR A 151 4.33 -12.14 -13.03
CA THR A 151 3.72 -12.42 -14.34
C THR A 151 3.06 -11.16 -14.85
N ASN A 152 3.52 -10.70 -16.01
CA ASN A 152 3.02 -9.56 -16.76
C ASN A 152 2.72 -10.03 -18.19
N ALA A 153 1.67 -10.85 -18.35
CA ALA A 153 1.47 -11.61 -19.57
C ALA A 153 -0.02 -11.56 -19.99
N PRO A 154 -0.41 -10.70 -20.95
CA PRO A 154 -1.82 -10.53 -21.30
C PRO A 154 -2.47 -11.81 -21.90
N SER A 155 -3.45 -12.35 -21.17
CA SER A 155 -4.69 -13.07 -21.52
C SER A 155 -4.70 -14.20 -22.57
N ALA A 156 -3.57 -14.76 -23.01
CA ALA A 156 -3.58 -15.91 -23.94
C ALA A 156 -3.75 -17.28 -23.24
N ILE A 157 -3.73 -17.31 -21.91
CA ILE A 157 -3.74 -18.52 -21.08
C ILE A 157 -4.91 -18.47 -20.10
N GLY A 158 -5.69 -19.55 -20.03
CA GLY A 158 -6.91 -19.59 -19.21
C GLY A 158 -6.67 -19.60 -17.70
N PHE A 159 -5.44 -19.88 -17.25
CA PHE A 159 -5.02 -19.85 -15.84
C PHE A 159 -3.50 -19.62 -15.75
N SER A 160 -3.05 -18.81 -14.80
CA SER A 160 -1.62 -18.62 -14.49
C SER A 160 -1.36 -18.40 -13.00
N SER A 161 -0.11 -18.51 -12.59
CA SER A 161 0.31 -18.21 -11.22
C SER A 161 1.53 -17.27 -11.20
N SER A 162 1.69 -16.52 -10.13
CA SER A 162 2.88 -15.70 -9.86
C SER A 162 3.40 -16.08 -8.49
N ASN A 163 4.63 -16.60 -8.39
CA ASN A 163 5.21 -16.99 -7.10
C ASN A 163 6.57 -16.33 -6.90
N GLY A 164 6.62 -15.33 -6.02
CA GLY A 164 7.84 -14.58 -5.71
C GLY A 164 8.26 -14.73 -4.26
N SER A 165 9.57 -14.92 -4.04
CA SER A 165 10.15 -14.96 -2.70
C SER A 165 11.44 -14.16 -2.60
N LEU A 166 11.48 -13.19 -1.70
CA LEU A 166 12.69 -12.48 -1.28
C LEU A 166 12.99 -12.79 0.18
N THR A 167 14.19 -13.30 0.45
CA THR A 167 14.68 -13.51 1.82
C THR A 167 16.03 -12.82 2.01
N THR A 168 16.17 -12.02 3.06
CA THR A 168 17.47 -11.52 3.52
C THR A 168 17.75 -12.03 4.92
N GLY A 169 19.01 -12.35 5.19
CA GLY A 169 19.53 -12.68 6.50
C GLY A 169 20.41 -11.55 7.01
N SER A 170 20.38 -11.32 8.32
CA SER A 170 21.32 -10.41 8.98
C SER A 170 22.67 -11.10 9.18
N GLY A 171 23.75 -10.34 9.12
CA GLY A 171 25.05 -10.78 9.63
C GLY A 171 25.94 -9.62 10.02
N ILE A 172 27.17 -9.94 10.41
CA ILE A 172 28.17 -8.95 10.86
C ILE A 172 28.44 -7.88 9.79
N ASN A 173 28.29 -8.26 8.52
CA ASN A 173 28.65 -7.45 7.37
C ASN A 173 27.51 -6.58 6.85
N ASN A 174 26.26 -6.97 7.09
CA ASN A 174 25.09 -6.23 6.63
C ASN A 174 23.87 -6.65 7.47
N PRO A 175 23.02 -5.70 7.92
CA PRO A 175 21.79 -6.02 8.64
C PRO A 175 20.75 -6.79 7.80
N GLY A 176 20.93 -6.88 6.47
CA GLY A 176 19.99 -7.46 5.53
C GLY A 176 19.02 -6.41 4.97
N ASP A 177 19.47 -5.16 4.86
CA ASP A 177 18.66 -4.05 4.34
C ASP A 177 18.38 -4.22 2.85
N VAL A 178 17.22 -3.72 2.42
CA VAL A 178 16.80 -3.69 1.02
C VAL A 178 16.33 -2.28 0.68
N ASP A 179 17.03 -1.64 -0.26
CA ASP A 179 16.67 -0.33 -0.80
C ASP A 179 16.21 -0.47 -2.26
N VAL A 180 15.04 0.09 -2.57
CA VAL A 180 14.44 0.04 -3.90
C VAL A 180 13.98 1.44 -4.30
N ALA A 181 14.48 1.95 -5.43
CA ALA A 181 14.08 3.27 -5.90
C ALA A 181 12.70 3.27 -6.57
N GLY A 182 12.37 2.21 -7.30
CA GLY A 182 11.11 2.01 -8.01
C GLY A 182 10.11 1.16 -7.23
N ASN A 183 9.39 0.30 -7.94
CA ASN A 183 8.45 -0.66 -7.36
C ASN A 183 9.19 -1.89 -6.82
N ALA A 184 8.70 -2.44 -5.71
CA ALA A 184 9.11 -3.74 -5.21
C ALA A 184 7.92 -4.71 -5.29
N ALA A 185 8.02 -5.76 -6.09
CA ALA A 185 6.95 -6.70 -6.37
C ALA A 185 7.39 -8.15 -6.15
N PHE A 186 6.72 -8.88 -5.25
CA PHE A 186 6.92 -10.31 -5.01
C PHE A 186 5.63 -11.06 -5.31
N GLY A 187 5.63 -11.91 -6.34
CA GLY A 187 4.43 -12.64 -6.74
C GLY A 187 3.30 -11.70 -7.15
N ASP A 188 3.53 -10.84 -8.13
CA ASP A 188 2.51 -9.96 -8.71
C ASP A 188 1.96 -10.55 -10.02
N PHE A 189 0.65 -10.50 -10.20
CA PHE A 189 -0.06 -11.00 -11.37
C PHE A 189 -0.82 -9.87 -12.07
N ILE A 190 -0.18 -9.37 -13.14
CA ILE A 190 -0.59 -8.22 -13.94
C ILE A 190 -1.17 -8.75 -15.25
N ASP A 191 -2.46 -9.08 -15.26
CA ASP A 191 -3.18 -9.49 -16.47
C ASP A 191 -4.57 -8.83 -16.57
N GLY A 192 -5.16 -8.38 -15.44
CA GLY A 192 -6.45 -7.65 -15.41
C GLY A 192 -7.68 -8.40 -15.96
N VAL A 193 -7.49 -9.54 -16.62
CA VAL A 193 -8.55 -10.28 -17.33
C VAL A 193 -8.48 -11.78 -17.06
N ALA A 194 -7.29 -12.39 -16.97
CA ALA A 194 -7.17 -13.82 -16.68
C ALA A 194 -7.38 -14.13 -15.21
N SER A 195 -7.80 -15.37 -14.95
CA SER A 195 -7.83 -15.93 -13.61
C SER A 195 -6.45 -16.45 -13.22
N GLY A 196 -6.04 -16.22 -11.97
CA GLY A 196 -4.74 -16.69 -11.50
C GLY A 196 -4.54 -16.61 -10.01
N THR A 197 -3.46 -17.23 -9.54
CA THR A 197 -3.06 -17.17 -8.12
C THR A 197 -1.74 -16.41 -8.00
N ALA A 198 -1.70 -15.42 -7.12
CA ALA A 198 -0.49 -14.65 -6.84
C ALA A 198 -0.03 -14.91 -5.40
N THR A 199 1.12 -15.54 -5.23
CA THR A 199 1.74 -15.79 -3.92
C THR A 199 3.06 -15.03 -3.81
N GLY A 200 3.11 -14.09 -2.88
CA GLY A 200 4.29 -13.28 -2.58
C GLY A 200 4.79 -13.51 -1.17
N THR A 201 6.10 -13.65 -1.01
CA THR A 201 6.74 -13.74 0.31
C THR A 201 7.96 -12.81 0.39
N GLY A 202 8.03 -12.01 1.46
CA GLY A 202 9.18 -11.19 1.80
C GLY A 202 9.59 -11.42 3.25
N SER A 203 10.85 -11.79 3.49
CA SER A 203 11.42 -11.93 4.83
C SER A 203 12.72 -11.13 4.89
N ILE A 204 12.65 -9.91 5.43
CA ILE A 204 13.76 -8.95 5.45
C ILE A 204 14.30 -8.82 6.87
N ALA A 205 15.57 -9.18 7.05
CA ALA A 205 16.23 -9.11 8.34
C ALA A 205 16.61 -7.68 8.76
N GLY A 206 16.76 -6.77 7.79
CA GLY A 206 17.01 -5.35 8.00
C GLY A 206 15.75 -4.49 7.80
N SER A 207 15.95 -3.30 7.28
CA SER A 207 14.89 -2.38 6.84
C SER A 207 14.58 -2.57 5.36
N LEU A 208 13.37 -2.17 4.95
CA LEU A 208 12.92 -2.13 3.57
C LEU A 208 12.53 -0.69 3.20
N THR A 209 13.34 -0.05 2.36
CA THR A 209 13.19 1.37 2.02
C THR A 209 12.79 1.53 0.56
N GLY A 210 11.69 2.23 0.31
CA GLY A 210 11.34 2.78 -1.00
C GLY A 210 11.94 4.18 -1.17
N MET A 211 12.26 4.63 -2.39
CA MET A 211 12.71 6.02 -2.61
C MET A 211 11.57 6.94 -3.08
N ALA A 212 10.38 6.79 -2.49
CA ALA A 212 9.18 7.61 -2.70
C ALA A 212 8.59 7.62 -4.12
N ALA A 213 9.04 6.76 -5.04
CA ALA A 213 8.54 6.70 -6.41
C ALA A 213 7.65 5.48 -6.72
N GLY A 214 7.76 4.39 -5.96
CA GLY A 214 7.07 3.12 -6.25
C GLY A 214 6.24 2.55 -5.10
N GLY A 215 5.44 1.54 -5.44
CA GLY A 215 4.68 0.74 -4.51
C GLY A 215 5.43 -0.52 -4.05
N LEU A 216 5.03 -1.04 -2.90
CA LEU A 216 5.40 -2.35 -2.40
C LEU A 216 4.22 -3.30 -2.58
N ILE A 217 4.44 -4.36 -3.35
CA ILE A 217 3.41 -5.32 -3.77
C ILE A 217 3.88 -6.72 -3.39
N VAL A 218 3.07 -7.44 -2.61
CA VAL A 218 3.38 -8.81 -2.19
C VAL A 218 2.10 -9.65 -2.32
N GLY A 219 2.07 -10.57 -3.29
CA GLY A 219 0.90 -11.41 -3.53
C GLY A 219 -0.31 -10.59 -3.99
N ARG A 220 -0.33 -10.18 -5.26
CA ARG A 220 -1.43 -9.37 -5.82
C ARG A 220 -1.92 -9.95 -7.14
N THR A 221 -3.23 -9.99 -7.33
CA THR A 221 -3.87 -10.24 -8.62
C THR A 221 -4.65 -9.01 -9.07
N GLU A 222 -4.57 -8.65 -10.36
CA GLU A 222 -5.43 -7.60 -10.95
C GLU A 222 -6.74 -8.15 -11.52
N GLY A 223 -6.82 -9.46 -11.75
CA GLY A 223 -7.99 -10.16 -12.29
C GLY A 223 -8.71 -11.02 -11.26
N ASP A 224 -9.33 -12.09 -11.74
CA ASP A 224 -9.99 -13.10 -10.91
C ASP A 224 -8.95 -14.05 -10.28
N GLY A 225 -9.25 -14.59 -9.10
CA GLY A 225 -8.40 -15.57 -8.42
C GLY A 225 -7.67 -15.05 -7.18
N ASP A 226 -6.97 -15.98 -6.52
CA ASP A 226 -6.48 -15.82 -5.14
C ASP A 226 -5.19 -14.99 -5.07
N ALA A 227 -5.05 -14.19 -4.00
CA ALA A 227 -3.87 -13.38 -3.74
C ALA A 227 -3.39 -13.54 -2.29
N ASP A 228 -2.23 -14.17 -2.13
CA ASP A 228 -1.61 -14.47 -0.84
C ASP A 228 -0.29 -13.72 -0.70
N GLY A 229 -0.24 -12.76 0.23
CA GLY A 229 0.94 -11.95 0.51
C GLY A 229 1.40 -12.07 1.94
N MET A 230 2.68 -12.38 2.16
CA MET A 230 3.30 -12.38 3.48
C MET A 230 4.58 -11.55 3.47
N LEU A 231 4.65 -10.53 4.32
CA LEU A 231 5.82 -9.68 4.49
C LEU A 231 6.22 -9.61 5.96
N THR A 232 7.46 -9.94 6.26
CA THR A 232 8.08 -9.70 7.57
C THR A 232 9.34 -8.87 7.38
N VAL A 233 9.43 -7.75 8.09
CA VAL A 233 10.59 -6.86 8.09
C VAL A 233 10.99 -6.62 9.53
N SER A 234 12.26 -6.90 9.89
CA SER A 234 12.70 -6.76 11.29
C SER A 234 12.99 -5.30 11.67
N GLY A 235 13.39 -4.49 10.68
CA GLY A 235 13.60 -3.05 10.81
C GLY A 235 12.38 -2.23 10.35
N ASP A 236 12.66 -1.06 9.81
CA ASP A 236 11.64 -0.13 9.33
C ASP A 236 11.14 -0.51 7.93
N VAL A 237 9.90 -0.11 7.63
CA VAL A 237 9.40 -0.04 6.25
C VAL A 237 9.08 1.41 5.95
N ALA A 238 9.76 1.99 4.97
CA ALA A 238 9.67 3.42 4.70
C ALA A 238 9.43 3.74 3.22
N ASP A 239 8.75 4.86 2.99
CA ASP A 239 8.82 5.63 1.75
C ASP A 239 8.33 4.93 0.46
N PHE A 240 7.43 3.95 0.58
CA PHE A 240 6.62 3.46 -0.54
C PHE A 240 5.34 4.29 -0.72
N THR A 241 4.91 4.51 -1.97
CA THR A 241 3.69 5.28 -2.27
C THR A 241 2.40 4.51 -2.01
N SER A 242 2.45 3.19 -2.10
CA SER A 242 1.36 2.28 -1.83
C SER A 242 1.92 0.96 -1.30
N LEU A 243 1.23 0.36 -0.35
CA LEU A 243 1.56 -0.95 0.17
C LEU A 243 0.37 -1.88 -0.05
N GLN A 244 0.58 -2.97 -0.76
CA GLN A 244 -0.45 -3.92 -1.15
C GLN A 244 0.04 -5.34 -0.87
N ILE A 245 -0.52 -5.96 0.16
CA ILE A 245 -0.10 -7.27 0.65
C ILE A 245 -1.32 -8.20 0.63
N GLY A 246 -1.35 -9.20 -0.24
CA GLY A 246 -2.52 -10.09 -0.38
C GLY A 246 -3.74 -9.31 -0.88
N VAL A 247 -3.73 -8.89 -2.14
CA VAL A 247 -4.79 -8.02 -2.71
C VAL A 247 -5.30 -8.59 -4.02
N THR A 248 -6.62 -8.72 -4.16
CA THR A 248 -7.25 -9.16 -5.42
C THR A 248 -7.85 -8.01 -6.22
N GLY A 249 -8.04 -8.26 -7.52
CA GLY A 249 -8.62 -7.34 -8.48
C GLY A 249 -10.10 -7.08 -8.27
N LEU A 250 -10.61 -6.03 -8.92
CA LEU A 250 -12.03 -5.68 -8.92
C LEU A 250 -12.87 -6.87 -9.41
N SER A 251 -13.99 -7.12 -8.73
CA SER A 251 -14.91 -8.22 -9.07
C SER A 251 -14.30 -9.62 -9.02
N SER A 252 -13.12 -9.80 -8.41
CA SER A 252 -12.52 -11.13 -8.18
C SER A 252 -13.41 -11.98 -7.28
N THR A 253 -13.56 -13.25 -7.66
CA THR A 253 -14.18 -14.29 -6.82
C THR A 253 -13.15 -14.98 -5.91
N GLY A 254 -11.86 -14.74 -6.14
CA GLY A 254 -10.76 -15.28 -5.36
C GLY A 254 -10.56 -14.59 -4.01
N ASN A 255 -9.92 -15.31 -3.11
CA ASN A 255 -9.65 -14.88 -1.75
C ASN A 255 -8.37 -14.04 -1.67
N ALA A 256 -8.32 -13.16 -0.68
CA ALA A 256 -7.18 -12.30 -0.39
C ALA A 256 -6.66 -12.58 1.02
N MET A 257 -5.47 -13.15 1.14
CA MET A 257 -4.79 -13.34 2.43
C MET A 257 -3.54 -12.46 2.50
N GLY A 258 -3.55 -11.48 3.40
CA GLY A 258 -2.43 -10.57 3.60
C GLY A 258 -1.91 -10.64 5.04
N GLY A 259 -0.60 -10.76 5.19
CA GLY A 259 0.08 -10.64 6.47
C GLY A 259 1.31 -9.75 6.38
N MET A 260 1.38 -8.75 7.25
CA MET A 260 2.51 -7.84 7.34
C MET A 260 2.95 -7.67 8.79
N ASN A 261 4.23 -7.91 9.07
CA ASN A 261 4.85 -7.70 10.36
C ASN A 261 6.08 -6.78 10.21
N VAL A 262 6.10 -5.67 10.94
CA VAL A 262 7.18 -4.68 10.93
C VAL A 262 7.74 -4.53 12.34
N GLY A 263 9.00 -4.93 12.53
CA GLY A 263 9.72 -4.82 13.79
C GLY A 263 10.12 -3.38 14.14
N GLY A 264 10.15 -2.49 13.15
CA GLY A 264 10.36 -1.05 13.29
C GLY A 264 9.10 -0.21 13.13
N THR A 265 9.27 0.97 12.54
CA THR A 265 8.20 1.90 12.15
C THR A 265 7.77 1.62 10.71
N LEU A 266 6.46 1.78 10.45
CA LEU A 266 5.91 1.81 9.10
C LEU A 266 5.62 3.27 8.71
N SER A 267 6.35 3.83 7.76
CA SER A 267 6.28 5.27 7.47
C SER A 267 6.33 5.64 6.00
N ARG A 268 5.92 6.87 5.70
CA ARG A 268 6.09 7.49 4.38
C ARG A 268 6.35 8.99 4.49
N THR A 269 7.38 9.44 3.77
CA THR A 269 7.78 10.85 3.65
C THR A 269 8.03 11.23 2.17
N PRO A 270 7.41 12.31 1.66
CA PRO A 270 6.33 13.07 2.27
C PRO A 270 5.08 12.19 2.44
N GLY A 271 4.22 12.52 3.43
CA GLY A 271 3.00 11.76 3.68
C GLY A 271 2.10 11.63 2.43
N GLY A 272 1.15 10.70 2.47
CA GLY A 272 0.19 10.38 1.40
C GLY A 272 0.04 8.86 1.22
N GLY A 273 -0.47 8.41 0.08
CA GLY A 273 -0.50 6.97 -0.23
C GLY A 273 -1.47 6.16 0.63
N PHE A 274 -1.40 4.84 0.50
CA PHE A 274 -2.29 3.93 1.22
C PHE A 274 -1.64 2.60 1.59
N ILE A 275 -2.17 1.97 2.63
CA ILE A 275 -1.86 0.60 3.04
C ILE A 275 -3.10 -0.27 2.79
N SER A 276 -2.92 -1.42 2.16
CA SER A 276 -3.94 -2.44 1.91
C SER A 276 -3.36 -3.82 2.20
N VAL A 277 -3.88 -4.49 3.24
CA VAL A 277 -3.42 -5.81 3.67
C VAL A 277 -4.60 -6.77 3.73
N GLY A 278 -4.59 -7.84 2.92
CA GLY A 278 -5.66 -8.84 2.89
C GLY A 278 -6.95 -8.22 2.41
N THR A 279 -6.95 -7.63 1.21
CA THR A 279 -8.08 -6.87 0.67
C THR A 279 -8.64 -7.55 -0.56
N VAL A 280 -9.94 -7.84 -0.54
CA VAL A 280 -10.65 -8.40 -1.69
C VAL A 280 -11.43 -7.30 -2.40
N ALA A 281 -11.45 -7.32 -3.73
CA ALA A 281 -12.26 -6.36 -4.48
C ALA A 281 -13.46 -6.91 -5.26
N GLY A 282 -13.86 -8.15 -4.95
CA GLY A 282 -15.12 -8.77 -5.40
C GLY A 282 -15.75 -9.64 -4.31
N THR A 283 -16.23 -10.83 -4.67
CA THR A 283 -17.04 -11.70 -3.78
C THR A 283 -16.23 -12.69 -2.92
N GLY A 284 -14.92 -12.78 -3.13
CA GLY A 284 -14.05 -13.68 -2.35
C GLY A 284 -13.89 -13.25 -0.89
N GLN A 285 -13.22 -14.07 -0.08
CA GLN A 285 -12.97 -13.76 1.33
C GLN A 285 -11.72 -12.89 1.48
N SER A 286 -11.70 -12.01 2.50
CA SER A 286 -10.52 -11.21 2.81
C SER A 286 -10.03 -11.48 4.24
N SER A 287 -8.74 -11.72 4.41
CA SER A 287 -8.10 -11.91 5.71
C SER A 287 -6.80 -11.12 5.77
N GLY A 288 -6.80 -10.05 6.57
CA GLY A 288 -5.66 -9.15 6.72
C GLY A 288 -5.12 -9.15 8.15
N THR A 289 -3.80 -9.24 8.29
CA THR A 289 -3.11 -9.07 9.56
C THR A 289 -1.96 -8.07 9.39
N LEU A 290 -1.95 -7.00 10.20
CA LEU A 290 -0.88 -6.01 10.23
C LEU A 290 -0.40 -5.83 11.67
N SER A 291 0.88 -6.10 11.92
CA SER A 291 1.54 -5.82 13.19
C SER A 291 2.71 -4.86 12.98
N VAL A 292 2.77 -3.79 13.77
CA VAL A 292 3.84 -2.80 13.70
C VAL A 292 4.32 -2.44 15.10
N THR A 293 5.62 -2.53 15.31
CA THR A 293 6.19 -2.34 16.65
C THR A 293 6.26 -0.87 17.04
N ASN A 294 6.76 -0.01 16.16
CA ASN A 294 7.06 1.40 16.48
C ASN A 294 6.16 2.41 15.74
N GLY A 295 4.91 2.04 15.49
CA GLY A 295 3.88 2.95 14.99
C GLY A 295 3.80 3.06 13.47
N ILE A 296 2.72 3.68 13.03
CA ILE A 296 2.40 3.92 11.61
C ILE A 296 2.28 5.42 11.38
N ASN A 297 3.01 5.97 10.40
CA ASN A 297 3.01 7.41 10.14
C ASN A 297 2.94 7.76 8.64
N GLY A 298 2.13 8.75 8.29
CA GLY A 298 2.20 9.44 7.01
C GLY A 298 1.32 8.85 5.91
N PHE A 299 0.40 7.94 6.23
CA PHE A 299 -0.52 7.36 5.25
C PHE A 299 -1.89 8.06 5.25
N LEU A 300 -2.49 8.27 4.07
CA LEU A 300 -3.84 8.84 3.97
C LEU A 300 -4.92 7.81 4.29
N SER A 301 -4.70 6.57 3.87
CA SER A 301 -5.63 5.48 4.08
C SER A 301 -4.91 4.24 4.59
N LEU A 302 -5.52 3.59 5.57
CA LEU A 302 -5.09 2.29 6.08
C LEU A 302 -6.27 1.33 5.98
N GLY A 303 -6.04 0.18 5.33
CA GLY A 303 -7.00 -0.90 5.21
C GLY A 303 -6.38 -2.25 5.56
N VAL A 304 -6.97 -2.95 6.53
CA VAL A 304 -6.54 -4.30 6.93
C VAL A 304 -7.75 -5.23 6.97
N GLY A 305 -7.75 -6.25 6.11
CA GLY A 305 -8.81 -7.24 6.05
C GLY A 305 -10.11 -6.67 5.49
N ASN A 306 -10.06 -5.93 4.39
CA ASN A 306 -11.22 -5.19 3.88
C ASN A 306 -11.80 -5.77 2.58
N GLY A 307 -13.12 -5.63 2.42
CA GLY A 307 -13.82 -5.73 1.14
C GLY A 307 -13.86 -4.37 0.44
N SER A 308 -13.66 -4.35 -0.87
CA SER A 308 -13.69 -3.12 -1.68
C SER A 308 -15.06 -2.46 -1.66
N ALA A 309 -15.12 -1.25 -2.23
CA ALA A 309 -16.34 -0.50 -2.47
C ALA A 309 -17.29 -1.14 -3.51
N ASP A 310 -17.00 -2.34 -4.03
CA ASP A 310 -17.94 -3.04 -4.90
C ASP A 310 -19.21 -3.39 -4.08
N PRO A 311 -20.37 -2.80 -4.41
CA PRO A 311 -21.62 -3.07 -3.69
C PRO A 311 -22.12 -4.50 -3.89
N ASN A 312 -21.45 -5.31 -4.72
CA ASN A 312 -21.71 -6.74 -4.87
C ASN A 312 -20.69 -7.62 -4.13
N ALA A 313 -19.75 -7.05 -3.37
CA ALA A 313 -18.75 -7.81 -2.63
C ALA A 313 -19.37 -8.62 -1.48
N THR A 314 -19.86 -9.82 -1.75
CA THR A 314 -20.50 -10.69 -0.74
C THR A 314 -19.51 -11.41 0.19
N GLY A 315 -18.22 -11.11 0.07
CA GLY A 315 -17.14 -11.71 0.81
C GLY A 315 -17.22 -11.43 2.30
N SER A 316 -16.90 -12.44 3.13
CA SER A 316 -16.65 -12.21 4.55
C SER A 316 -15.23 -11.69 4.76
N THR A 317 -15.06 -10.83 5.75
CA THR A 317 -13.78 -10.12 5.96
C THR A 317 -13.30 -10.27 7.41
N THR A 318 -12.00 -10.48 7.58
CA THR A 318 -11.33 -10.50 8.88
C THR A 318 -10.13 -9.58 8.84
N GLY A 319 -10.13 -8.55 9.69
CA GLY A 319 -9.02 -7.61 9.83
C GLY A 319 -8.48 -7.62 11.25
N MET A 320 -7.16 -7.74 11.38
CA MET A 320 -6.45 -7.63 12.65
C MET A 320 -5.30 -6.65 12.53
N LEU A 321 -5.34 -5.60 13.35
CA LEU A 321 -4.28 -4.60 13.45
C LEU A 321 -3.75 -4.57 14.88
N ASP A 322 -2.43 -4.66 15.02
CA ASP A 322 -1.73 -4.48 16.29
C ASP A 322 -0.59 -3.49 16.14
N VAL A 323 -0.63 -2.39 16.90
CA VAL A 323 0.40 -1.36 16.93
C VAL A 323 0.90 -1.24 18.37
N LEU A 324 2.12 -1.73 18.60
CA LEU A 324 2.64 -1.97 19.95
C LEU A 324 3.15 -0.69 20.64
N ALA A 325 3.55 0.30 19.87
CA ALA A 325 3.97 1.62 20.33
C ALA A 325 3.83 2.65 19.20
N GLY A 326 4.07 3.93 19.51
CA GLY A 326 4.18 5.00 18.52
C GLY A 326 2.88 5.48 17.88
N GLY A 327 1.77 4.77 18.06
CA GLY A 327 0.45 5.17 17.57
C GLY A 327 0.26 5.02 16.06
N VAL A 328 -0.91 5.48 15.58
CA VAL A 328 -1.23 5.55 14.15
C VAL A 328 -1.61 6.98 13.79
N HIS A 329 -0.79 7.59 12.93
CA HIS A 329 -0.89 9.00 12.61
C HIS A 329 -0.89 9.18 11.09
N SER A 330 -1.91 9.84 10.53
CA SER A 330 -1.88 10.21 9.10
C SER A 330 -0.77 11.22 8.75
N GLY A 331 -0.14 11.82 9.77
CA GLY A 331 0.92 12.82 9.64
C GLY A 331 0.36 14.23 9.41
N THR A 332 1.01 15.02 8.55
CA THR A 332 0.59 16.40 8.22
C THR A 332 -0.59 16.47 7.24
N LEU A 333 -1.15 15.32 6.86
CA LEU A 333 -2.22 15.23 5.88
C LEU A 333 -3.53 14.86 6.56
N ASN A 334 -4.62 15.38 5.99
CA ASN A 334 -5.98 14.99 6.37
C ASN A 334 -6.22 13.56 5.86
N GLY A 335 -5.94 12.58 6.72
CA GLY A 335 -6.18 11.17 6.44
C GLY A 335 -7.64 10.93 6.07
N VAL A 336 -7.86 10.10 5.06
CA VAL A 336 -9.19 9.77 4.55
C VAL A 336 -9.84 8.74 5.44
N SER A 337 -9.18 7.59 5.66
CA SER A 337 -9.78 6.48 6.40
C SER A 337 -8.78 5.58 7.12
N PHE A 338 -9.21 5.08 8.28
CA PHE A 338 -8.61 3.99 9.03
C PHE A 338 -9.64 2.87 9.10
N GLU A 339 -9.36 1.73 8.47
CA GLU A 339 -10.34 0.67 8.23
C GLU A 339 -9.76 -0.70 8.59
N VAL A 340 -10.38 -1.40 9.53
CA VAL A 340 -9.98 -2.76 9.93
C VAL A 340 -11.18 -3.70 9.93
N GLY A 341 -11.18 -4.69 9.04
CA GLY A 341 -12.24 -5.70 8.98
C GLY A 341 -13.58 -5.15 8.52
N ASN A 342 -13.63 -4.43 7.39
CA ASN A 342 -14.88 -3.85 6.86
C ASN A 342 -15.28 -4.50 5.53
N THR A 343 -16.58 -4.51 5.20
CA THR A 343 -17.10 -4.84 3.85
C THR A 343 -18.10 -3.78 3.39
N ASN A 344 -18.34 -3.68 2.08
CA ASN A 344 -19.31 -2.74 1.50
C ASN A 344 -20.60 -3.38 0.98
N ALA A 345 -20.78 -4.67 1.22
CA ALA A 345 -22.00 -5.36 0.83
C ALA A 345 -22.35 -6.48 1.83
N HIS A 346 -22.97 -7.56 1.35
CA HIS A 346 -23.33 -8.70 2.20
C HIS A 346 -22.07 -9.39 2.76
N GLY A 347 -22.20 -10.06 3.90
CA GLY A 347 -21.11 -10.85 4.48
C GLY A 347 -20.94 -10.66 5.97
N THR A 348 -20.14 -11.52 6.59
CA THR A 348 -19.78 -11.36 8.01
C THR A 348 -18.43 -10.69 8.11
N THR A 349 -18.29 -9.73 9.01
CA THR A 349 -17.04 -9.00 9.21
C THR A 349 -16.57 -9.10 10.66
N THR A 350 -15.26 -9.25 10.83
CA THR A 350 -14.61 -9.16 12.14
C THR A 350 -13.42 -8.23 12.02
N GLY A 351 -13.47 -7.11 12.72
CA GLY A 351 -12.38 -6.15 12.82
C GLY A 351 -11.86 -6.06 14.24
N THR A 352 -10.56 -6.26 14.42
CA THR A 352 -9.89 -6.05 15.72
C THR A 352 -8.70 -5.11 15.55
N ALA A 353 -8.69 -4.00 16.28
CA ALA A 353 -7.57 -3.06 16.30
C ALA A 353 -7.10 -2.83 17.75
N THR A 354 -5.81 -3.05 18.00
CA THR A 354 -5.14 -2.68 19.24
C THR A 354 -4.05 -1.67 18.89
N VAL A 355 -4.09 -0.48 19.47
CA VAL A 355 -3.13 0.60 19.18
C VAL A 355 -2.61 1.22 20.47
N THR A 356 -1.30 1.20 20.65
CA THR A 356 -0.62 1.90 21.72
C THR A 356 0.08 3.15 21.19
N GLY A 357 -0.18 4.30 21.83
CA GLY A 357 0.31 5.61 21.39
C GLY A 357 -0.78 6.53 20.82
N GLY A 358 -2.00 6.01 20.62
CA GLY A 358 -3.15 6.77 20.13
C GLY A 358 -3.34 6.70 18.61
N ILE A 359 -4.47 7.25 18.15
CA ILE A 359 -4.82 7.37 16.73
C ILE A 359 -5.21 8.81 16.45
N THR A 360 -4.62 9.43 15.42
CA THR A 360 -4.95 10.82 15.06
C THR A 360 -4.93 11.06 13.56
N GLY A 361 -5.73 12.03 13.11
CA GLY A 361 -5.60 12.62 11.77
C GLY A 361 -6.42 11.95 10.67
N PHE A 362 -7.37 11.08 11.04
CA PHE A 362 -8.27 10.41 10.09
C PHE A 362 -9.67 11.02 10.11
N GLY A 363 -10.25 11.22 8.93
CA GLY A 363 -11.64 11.65 8.77
C GLY A 363 -12.63 10.55 9.16
N GLN A 364 -12.28 9.28 8.94
CA GLN A 364 -13.12 8.14 9.31
C GLN A 364 -12.28 7.05 9.98
N ILE A 365 -12.81 6.48 11.06
CA ILE A 365 -12.24 5.34 11.77
C ILE A 365 -13.32 4.28 11.87
N GLU A 366 -13.09 3.15 11.22
CA GLU A 366 -14.09 2.10 11.01
C GLU A 366 -13.51 0.72 11.30
N ILE A 367 -14.09 0.01 12.28
CA ILE A 367 -13.59 -1.30 12.72
C ILE A 367 -14.74 -2.31 12.78
N GLY A 368 -14.67 -3.36 11.97
CA GLY A 368 -15.64 -4.45 12.01
C GLY A 368 -17.02 -4.07 11.49
N ASN A 369 -17.11 -3.45 10.31
CA ASN A 369 -18.36 -2.90 9.79
C ASN A 369 -18.84 -3.56 8.48
N VAL A 370 -20.15 -3.74 8.38
CA VAL A 370 -20.87 -4.11 7.15
C VAL A 370 -21.57 -2.87 6.59
N ARG A 371 -21.05 -2.34 5.47
CA ARG A 371 -21.60 -1.14 4.79
C ARG A 371 -22.51 -1.56 3.63
N GLY A 372 -23.27 -0.62 3.09
CA GLY A 372 -24.21 -0.81 1.99
C GLY A 372 -25.68 -0.78 2.45
N ASN A 373 -26.49 0.10 1.85
CA ASN A 373 -27.94 0.11 2.08
C ASN A 373 -28.53 -1.23 1.60
N ASN A 374 -29.22 -1.95 2.49
CA ASN A 374 -29.72 -3.31 2.30
C ASN A 374 -28.67 -4.43 2.33
N SER A 375 -27.48 -4.17 2.88
CA SER A 375 -26.55 -5.26 3.21
C SER A 375 -27.20 -6.26 4.17
N ILE A 376 -26.74 -7.51 4.12
CA ILE A 376 -27.17 -8.57 5.04
C ILE A 376 -25.89 -9.19 5.57
N GLY A 377 -25.68 -9.12 6.87
CA GLY A 377 -24.38 -9.47 7.42
C GLY A 377 -24.20 -9.09 8.88
N ASN A 378 -23.40 -9.89 9.57
CA ASN A 378 -23.04 -9.64 10.96
C ASN A 378 -21.75 -8.83 11.02
N ALA A 379 -21.72 -7.85 11.91
CA ALA A 379 -20.61 -6.94 12.12
C ALA A 379 -20.05 -7.10 13.54
N THR A 380 -18.78 -7.48 13.66
CA THR A 380 -18.10 -7.56 14.95
C THR A 380 -16.86 -6.67 14.93
N GLY A 381 -16.89 -5.60 15.72
CA GLY A 381 -15.78 -4.65 15.86
C GLY A 381 -15.24 -4.60 17.28
N SER A 382 -13.93 -4.66 17.42
CA SER A 382 -13.24 -4.49 18.70
C SER A 382 -12.05 -3.54 18.54
N ALA A 383 -12.01 -2.49 19.34
CA ALA A 383 -11.00 -1.45 19.29
C ALA A 383 -10.46 -1.16 20.68
N THR A 384 -9.15 -1.27 20.86
CA THR A 384 -8.45 -0.85 22.09
C THR A 384 -7.39 0.18 21.73
N VAL A 385 -7.53 1.40 22.27
CA VAL A 385 -6.58 2.50 22.06
C VAL A 385 -5.97 2.89 23.40
N ASN A 386 -4.70 2.54 23.60
CA ASN A 386 -3.91 2.98 24.73
C ASN A 386 -3.27 4.34 24.41
N GLY A 387 -4.09 5.39 24.41
CA GLY A 387 -3.72 6.76 24.07
C GLY A 387 -4.95 7.60 23.72
N GLN A 388 -4.71 8.73 23.05
CA GLN A 388 -5.78 9.60 22.55
C GLN A 388 -6.37 9.03 21.25
N LEU A 389 -7.67 9.24 21.04
CA LEU A 389 -8.37 8.93 19.79
C LEU A 389 -8.99 10.21 19.24
N THR A 390 -8.38 10.78 18.21
CA THR A 390 -8.76 12.10 17.70
C THR A 390 -9.03 12.06 16.20
N GLY A 391 -10.25 12.43 15.81
CA GLY A 391 -10.64 12.59 14.41
C GLY A 391 -10.16 13.91 13.81
N LEU A 392 -10.80 14.32 12.71
CA LEU A 392 -10.56 15.60 12.03
C LEU A 392 -11.71 16.62 12.21
N GLY A 393 -12.69 16.33 13.06
CA GLY A 393 -13.87 17.15 13.29
C GLY A 393 -14.94 17.06 12.19
N THR A 394 -14.72 16.23 11.15
CA THR A 394 -15.59 16.15 9.97
C THR A 394 -16.09 14.75 9.65
N GLY A 395 -15.81 13.73 10.48
CA GLY A 395 -16.30 12.39 10.19
C GLY A 395 -16.49 11.50 11.41
N ALA A 396 -16.43 10.20 11.19
CA ALA A 396 -17.10 9.23 12.05
C ALA A 396 -16.14 8.24 12.71
N LEU A 397 -16.47 7.88 13.94
CA LEU A 397 -15.94 6.71 14.63
C LEU A 397 -17.00 5.63 14.69
N ARG A 398 -16.73 4.48 14.06
CA ARG A 398 -17.68 3.36 13.90
C ARG A 398 -17.04 2.04 14.26
N VAL A 399 -17.60 1.33 15.23
CA VAL A 399 -17.10 0.02 15.67
C VAL A 399 -18.26 -0.96 15.77
N GLY A 400 -18.20 -2.07 15.02
CA GLY A 400 -19.24 -3.10 15.04
C GLY A 400 -20.58 -2.56 14.55
N ARG A 401 -20.67 -2.20 13.26
CA ARG A 401 -21.86 -1.57 12.68
C ARG A 401 -22.32 -2.29 11.41
N THR A 402 -23.62 -2.50 11.25
CA THR A 402 -24.24 -2.84 9.95
C THR A 402 -25.14 -1.72 9.44
N GLU A 403 -25.11 -1.43 8.14
CA GLU A 403 -26.03 -0.48 7.47
C GLU A 403 -27.35 -1.10 7.07
N GLY A 404 -27.41 -2.42 6.94
CA GLY A 404 -28.60 -3.17 6.58
C GLY A 404 -29.07 -4.08 7.72
N ASP A 405 -29.37 -5.33 7.40
CA ASP A 405 -29.86 -6.33 8.34
C ASP A 405 -28.75 -7.25 8.86
N GLY A 406 -28.79 -7.59 10.15
CA GLY A 406 -27.84 -8.50 10.78
C GLY A 406 -27.46 -8.05 12.19
N ASP A 407 -26.67 -8.86 12.89
CA ASP A 407 -26.20 -8.53 14.23
C ASP A 407 -25.02 -7.55 14.17
N ALA A 408 -24.89 -6.67 15.18
CA ALA A 408 -23.83 -5.67 15.28
C ALA A 408 -23.27 -5.57 16.70
N ASP A 409 -22.08 -6.13 16.89
CA ASP A 409 -21.36 -6.14 18.16
C ASP A 409 -20.14 -5.23 18.09
N GLY A 410 -20.15 -4.15 18.86
CA GLY A 410 -19.09 -3.15 18.91
C GLY A 410 -18.53 -2.97 20.31
N MET A 411 -17.21 -3.08 20.46
CA MET A 411 -16.49 -2.79 21.69
C MET A 411 -15.38 -1.78 21.44
N LEU A 412 -15.41 -0.66 22.17
CA LEU A 412 -14.38 0.38 22.12
C LEU A 412 -13.85 0.67 23.53
N THR A 413 -12.54 0.53 23.70
CA THR A 413 -11.83 0.94 24.90
C THR A 413 -10.77 1.97 24.54
N VAL A 414 -10.79 3.13 25.18
CA VAL A 414 -9.80 4.20 24.98
C VAL A 414 -9.29 4.63 26.35
N SER A 415 -7.98 4.59 26.59
CA SER A 415 -7.42 5.01 27.88
C SER A 415 -7.34 6.54 28.03
N GLY A 416 -7.28 7.26 26.92
CA GLY A 416 -7.26 8.71 26.84
C GLY A 416 -8.60 9.33 26.43
N ASP A 417 -8.52 10.52 25.81
CA ASP A 417 -9.69 11.25 25.31
C ASP A 417 -10.15 10.71 23.95
N VAL A 418 -11.45 10.85 23.69
CA VAL A 418 -12.06 10.70 22.37
C VAL A 418 -12.55 12.08 21.94
N ALA A 419 -12.07 12.59 20.81
CA ALA A 419 -12.41 13.95 20.37
C ALA A 419 -12.51 14.06 18.84
N ASP A 420 -13.13 15.15 18.38
CA ASP A 420 -13.14 15.57 16.98
C ASP A 420 -13.81 14.57 16.02
N PHE A 421 -14.94 13.98 16.45
CA PHE A 421 -15.84 13.21 15.58
C PHE A 421 -17.22 13.87 15.51
N THR A 422 -17.82 13.89 14.32
CA THR A 422 -19.21 14.36 14.13
C THR A 422 -20.23 13.28 14.50
N SER A 423 -19.82 12.02 14.49
CA SER A 423 -20.68 10.90 14.86
C SER A 423 -19.87 9.77 15.48
N LEU A 424 -20.44 9.17 16.52
CA LEU A 424 -19.91 8.00 17.21
C LEU A 424 -20.95 6.88 17.19
N GLN A 425 -20.58 5.71 16.67
CA GLN A 425 -21.48 4.57 16.50
C GLN A 425 -20.79 3.28 16.94
N ILE A 426 -21.23 2.69 18.04
CA ILE A 426 -20.63 1.48 18.62
C ILE A 426 -21.73 0.43 18.80
N GLY A 427 -21.64 -0.70 18.11
CA GLY A 427 -22.67 -1.76 18.16
C GLY A 427 -24.00 -1.26 17.61
N VAL A 428 -24.09 -0.95 16.32
CA VAL A 428 -25.27 -0.30 15.72
C VAL A 428 -25.74 -1.05 14.48
N THR A 429 -27.05 -1.33 14.40
CA THR A 429 -27.70 -1.92 13.22
C THR A 429 -28.37 -0.88 12.32
N GLY A 430 -28.67 -1.30 11.09
CA GLY A 430 -29.35 -0.47 10.10
C GLY A 430 -30.79 -0.15 10.49
N LEU A 431 -31.34 0.93 9.93
CA LEU A 431 -32.75 1.28 10.12
C LEU A 431 -33.66 0.15 9.60
N GLY A 432 -34.51 -0.36 10.47
CA GLY A 432 -35.43 -1.46 10.14
C GLY A 432 -34.80 -2.86 10.19
N SER A 433 -33.56 -2.99 10.69
CA SER A 433 -32.96 -4.29 10.95
C SER A 433 -33.74 -5.08 12.00
N THR A 434 -33.74 -6.40 11.83
CA THR A 434 -34.25 -7.37 12.80
C THR A 434 -33.15 -7.99 13.67
N GLY A 435 -31.89 -7.68 13.40
CA GLY A 435 -30.73 -8.18 14.15
C GLY A 435 -30.51 -7.44 15.47
N ASN A 436 -29.68 -8.03 16.32
CA ASN A 436 -29.34 -7.51 17.63
C ASN A 436 -28.15 -6.55 17.55
N ALA A 437 -28.12 -5.58 18.45
CA ALA A 437 -27.03 -4.64 18.60
C ALA A 437 -26.47 -4.71 20.02
N MET A 438 -25.17 -4.92 20.16
CA MET A 438 -24.46 -4.80 21.43
C MET A 438 -23.32 -3.80 21.31
N GLY A 439 -23.45 -2.65 21.97
CA GLY A 439 -22.43 -1.62 22.02
C GLY A 439 -21.84 -1.46 23.41
N GLY A 440 -20.52 -1.53 23.54
CA GLY A 440 -19.79 -1.20 24.75
C GLY A 440 -18.71 -0.16 24.49
N MET A 441 -18.72 0.94 25.25
CA MET A 441 -17.69 1.97 25.19
C MET A 441 -17.14 2.25 26.59
N ASN A 442 -15.82 2.28 26.71
CA ASN A 442 -15.10 2.68 27.90
C ASN A 442 -14.04 3.73 27.53
N VAL A 443 -14.18 4.94 28.08
CA VAL A 443 -13.26 6.06 27.84
C VAL A 443 -12.67 6.50 29.18
N GLY A 444 -11.34 6.42 29.29
CA GLY A 444 -10.62 6.83 30.49
C GLY A 444 -10.49 8.35 30.65
N GLY A 445 -10.50 9.08 29.53
CA GLY A 445 -10.45 10.54 29.46
C GLY A 445 -11.81 11.20 29.21
N THR A 446 -11.80 12.34 28.54
CA THR A 446 -13.00 13.06 28.12
C THR A 446 -13.56 12.52 26.81
N LEU A 447 -14.88 12.62 26.66
CA LEU A 447 -15.62 12.36 25.42
C LEU A 447 -16.17 13.67 24.85
#